data_AF-A0A199USH4-F1
#
_entry.id   AF-A0A199USH4-F1
#
_cell.length_a   1.000
_cell.length_b   1.000
_cell.length_c   1.000
_cell.angle_alpha   90.00
_cell.angle_beta   90.00
_cell.angle_gamma   90.00
#
_symmetry.space_group_name_H-M   'P 1'
#
loop_
_entity.id
_entity.type
_entity.pdbx_description
1 polymer ?
#
loop_
_entity_poly.entity_id
_entity_poly.type
_entity_poly.pdbx_seq_one_letter_code
_entity_poly.pdbx_strand_id
1 'polypeptide(L)'
;DELIKTCILLEMPWSRLEEVALSFNGGKDSTVLLHLIRAGYYLHMDKTDLCNGIQQDGLLNCPIRTIYFESPCAFPEINSFTYETASHYGLPLEIIRSDFKSGLEGLLKEKPTKAIFLGTRIGDPNAVGQEQFSPSSNGWPPFMRVNPILDWSYRDVWSFILTCKVKYCSLYDQGIADSSSMEENFKPAYMLLDGRLERAGRAKKNSVKSENNSVPSNGLNIVDAHQSGSYRASIIIVGDEYLFGTFEDKLGTALCKKLHDIGWQVSHIAVVQNEIDSVADEVERWKSTDDMV
;
A
#
# COMPACT_ATOMS: atom_id res chain seq x y z
N ASP A 1 -7.54 -13.70 20.10
CA ASP A 1 -8.34 -14.73 19.41
C ASP A 1 -7.92 -14.80 17.94
N GLU A 2 -6.63 -15.07 17.70
CA GLU A 2 -5.94 -14.71 16.44
C GLU A 2 -6.16 -15.71 15.30
N LEU A 3 -6.79 -16.85 15.58
CA LEU A 3 -7.11 -17.89 14.60
C LEU A 3 -8.30 -17.54 13.69
N ILE A 4 -9.07 -16.49 13.99
CA ILE A 4 -10.31 -16.15 13.29
C ILE A 4 -10.06 -15.32 12.00
N LYS A 5 -8.90 -14.68 11.86
CA LYS A 5 -8.59 -13.76 10.75
C LYS A 5 -8.34 -14.43 9.38
N THR A 6 -8.67 -15.71 9.19
CA THR A 6 -8.50 -16.39 7.89
C THR A 6 -9.56 -17.47 7.60
N CYS A 7 -10.77 -17.35 8.17
CA CYS A 7 -11.89 -18.26 7.87
C CYS A 7 -12.20 -18.37 6.36
N ILE A 8 -12.00 -17.30 5.58
CA ILE A 8 -12.15 -17.27 4.11
C ILE A 8 -11.43 -18.43 3.41
N LEU A 9 -10.24 -18.82 3.87
CA LEU A 9 -9.45 -19.89 3.24
C LEU A 9 -9.84 -21.28 3.77
N LEU A 10 -10.42 -21.36 4.97
CA LEU A 10 -11.00 -22.59 5.49
C LEU A 10 -12.35 -22.92 4.82
N GLU A 11 -13.09 -21.88 4.42
CA GLU A 11 -14.40 -21.96 3.75
C GLU A 11 -14.30 -21.90 2.22
N MET A 12 -13.10 -21.72 1.66
CA MET A 12 -12.90 -21.68 0.21
C MET A 12 -13.36 -22.98 -0.46
N PRO A 13 -14.14 -22.92 -1.57
CA PRO A 13 -14.47 -24.10 -2.35
C PRO A 13 -13.25 -24.54 -3.19
N TRP A 14 -12.30 -25.21 -2.54
CA TRP A 14 -11.05 -25.71 -3.14
C TRP A 14 -11.26 -26.62 -4.36
N SER A 15 -12.42 -27.26 -4.48
CA SER A 15 -12.85 -28.01 -5.67
C SER A 15 -13.02 -27.15 -6.94
N ARG A 16 -13.03 -25.82 -6.83
CA ARG A 16 -13.16 -24.86 -7.94
C ARG A 16 -11.92 -23.98 -8.13
N LEU A 17 -10.75 -24.47 -7.68
CA LEU A 17 -9.48 -23.74 -7.74
C LEU A 17 -9.10 -23.28 -9.16
N GLU A 18 -9.55 -23.99 -10.20
CA GLU A 18 -9.35 -23.61 -11.61
C GLU A 18 -9.96 -22.24 -11.99
N GLU A 19 -11.02 -21.83 -11.28
CA GLU A 19 -11.72 -20.55 -11.46
C GLU A 19 -11.15 -19.42 -10.62
N VAL A 20 -10.11 -19.68 -9.83
CA VAL A 20 -9.55 -18.76 -8.85
C VAL A 20 -8.08 -18.52 -9.14
N ALA A 21 -7.65 -17.27 -9.05
CA ALA A 21 -6.26 -16.88 -9.24
C ALA A 21 -5.73 -16.08 -8.05
N LEU A 22 -4.41 -16.03 -7.91
CA LEU A 22 -3.69 -15.15 -7.00
C LEU A 22 -2.95 -14.08 -7.81
N SER A 23 -3.18 -12.81 -7.49
CA SER A 23 -2.29 -11.74 -7.96
C SER A 23 -1.07 -11.68 -7.04
N PHE A 24 0.07 -12.16 -7.54
CA PHE A 24 1.33 -12.22 -6.80
C PHE A 24 2.35 -11.27 -7.43
N ASN A 25 2.94 -10.40 -6.62
CA ASN A 25 3.80 -9.30 -7.07
C ASN A 25 5.17 -9.25 -6.37
N GLY A 26 5.56 -10.34 -5.70
CA GLY A 26 6.80 -10.42 -4.91
C GLY A 26 6.87 -9.50 -3.67
N GLY A 27 5.84 -8.69 -3.43
CA GLY A 27 5.73 -7.86 -2.24
C GLY A 27 5.38 -8.68 -1.00
N LYS A 28 5.70 -8.14 0.18
CA LYS A 28 5.46 -8.80 1.49
C LYS A 28 4.01 -9.27 1.66
N ASP A 29 3.03 -8.46 1.24
CA ASP A 29 1.61 -8.69 1.48
C ASP A 29 1.06 -9.84 0.62
N SER A 30 1.44 -9.88 -0.67
CA SER A 30 1.08 -11.00 -1.57
C SER A 30 1.84 -12.28 -1.23
N THR A 31 3.04 -12.16 -0.63
CA THR A 31 3.81 -13.30 -0.11
C THR A 31 3.14 -13.94 1.11
N VAL A 32 2.65 -13.14 2.07
CA VAL A 32 1.82 -13.64 3.18
C VAL A 32 0.59 -14.34 2.64
N LEU A 33 -0.14 -13.71 1.71
CA LEU A 33 -1.35 -14.26 1.12
C LEU A 33 -1.11 -15.60 0.40
N LEU A 34 -0.01 -15.72 -0.37
CA LEU A 34 0.41 -16.99 -0.98
C LEU A 34 0.60 -18.09 0.08
N HIS A 35 1.27 -17.79 1.19
CA HIS A 35 1.52 -18.77 2.25
C HIS A 35 0.24 -19.16 3.00
N LEU A 36 -0.67 -18.22 3.25
CA LEU A 36 -1.99 -18.50 3.82
C LEU A 36 -2.83 -19.40 2.90
N ILE A 37 -2.84 -19.13 1.59
CA ILE A 37 -3.53 -19.97 0.59
C ILE A 37 -2.96 -21.39 0.57
N ARG A 38 -1.63 -21.53 0.56
CA ARG A 38 -0.96 -22.84 0.59
C ARG A 38 -1.30 -23.62 1.87
N ALA A 39 -1.36 -22.95 3.03
CA ALA A 39 -1.77 -23.57 4.30
C ALA A 39 -3.25 -24.02 4.27
N GLY A 40 -4.16 -23.17 3.78
CA GLY A 40 -5.57 -23.51 3.62
C GLY A 40 -5.79 -24.70 2.69
N TYR A 41 -5.07 -24.75 1.56
CA TYR A 41 -5.11 -25.87 0.62
C TYR A 41 -4.64 -27.18 1.27
N TYR A 42 -3.51 -27.14 1.98
CA TYR A 42 -2.98 -28.29 2.71
C TYR A 42 -3.99 -28.83 3.74
N LEU A 43 -4.58 -27.94 4.55
CA LEU A 43 -5.60 -28.31 5.54
C LEU A 43 -6.88 -28.88 4.90
N HIS A 44 -7.20 -28.50 3.66
CA HIS A 44 -8.31 -29.09 2.92
C HIS A 44 -7.97 -30.49 2.37
N MET A 45 -6.77 -30.68 1.81
CA MET A 45 -6.29 -31.98 1.33
C MET A 45 -6.19 -33.02 2.45
N ASP A 46 -5.71 -32.61 3.63
CA ASP A 46 -5.63 -33.44 4.84
C ASP A 46 -7.02 -33.91 5.29
N LYS A 47 -7.98 -32.98 5.44
CA LYS A 47 -9.39 -33.28 5.79
C LYS A 47 -10.15 -34.14 4.77
N THR A 48 -9.65 -34.27 3.55
CA THR A 48 -10.32 -35.02 2.46
C THR A 48 -9.63 -36.35 2.16
N ASP A 49 -8.68 -36.79 3.00
CA ASP A 49 -7.94 -38.05 2.90
C ASP A 49 -7.17 -38.26 1.57
N LEU A 50 -7.10 -37.23 0.72
CA LEU A 50 -6.37 -37.21 -0.55
C LEU A 50 -4.85 -37.31 -0.36
N CYS A 51 -4.36 -37.01 0.85
CA CYS A 51 -2.95 -37.15 1.23
C CYS A 51 -2.48 -38.61 1.37
N ASN A 52 -3.38 -39.58 1.57
CA ASN A 52 -3.02 -40.96 1.97
C ASN A 52 -2.22 -41.79 0.94
N GLY A 53 -2.00 -41.26 -0.27
CA GLY A 53 -1.15 -41.87 -1.31
C GLY A 53 0.08 -41.06 -1.71
N ILE A 54 0.26 -39.84 -1.19
CA ILE A 54 1.37 -38.95 -1.55
C ILE A 54 2.49 -39.14 -0.54
N GLN A 55 3.63 -39.67 -0.99
CA GLN A 55 4.81 -39.86 -0.13
C GLN A 55 5.24 -38.53 0.50
N GLN A 56 5.59 -38.54 1.80
CA GLN A 56 5.90 -37.34 2.59
C GLN A 56 7.06 -36.48 2.04
N ASP A 57 7.88 -37.00 1.13
CA ASP A 57 8.97 -36.29 0.45
C ASP A 57 8.50 -35.40 -0.72
N GLY A 58 7.28 -35.61 -1.23
CA GLY A 58 6.68 -34.80 -2.27
C GLY A 58 6.04 -33.54 -1.68
N LEU A 59 6.68 -32.37 -1.84
CA LEU A 59 6.10 -31.09 -1.43
C LEU A 59 4.71 -30.92 -2.08
N LEU A 60 3.66 -30.86 -1.26
CA LEU A 60 2.28 -30.66 -1.72
C LEU A 60 2.13 -29.28 -2.37
N ASN A 61 2.27 -29.24 -3.69
CA ASN A 61 2.14 -28.02 -4.48
C ASN A 61 0.66 -27.63 -4.57
N CYS A 62 0.33 -26.43 -4.10
CA CYS A 62 -0.98 -25.83 -4.32
C CYS A 62 -1.03 -25.30 -5.77
N PRO A 63 -1.86 -25.87 -6.67
CA PRO A 63 -1.81 -25.55 -8.10
C PRO A 63 -2.61 -24.27 -8.43
N ILE A 64 -2.57 -23.26 -7.55
CA ILE A 64 -3.30 -22.01 -7.74
C ILE A 64 -2.69 -21.21 -8.89
N ARG A 65 -3.53 -20.82 -9.86
CA ARG A 65 -3.15 -19.93 -10.96
C ARG A 65 -2.58 -18.64 -10.36
N THR A 66 -1.34 -18.31 -10.70
CA THR A 66 -0.63 -17.17 -10.13
C THR A 66 -0.37 -16.16 -11.24
N ILE A 67 -0.79 -14.92 -11.05
CA ILE A 67 -0.75 -13.84 -12.05
C ILE A 67 0.27 -12.81 -11.60
N TYR A 68 1.22 -12.48 -12.47
CA TYR A 68 2.17 -11.39 -12.24
C TYR A 68 2.12 -10.36 -13.36
N PHE A 69 1.81 -9.11 -13.01
CA PHE A 69 1.96 -7.96 -13.90
C PHE A 69 3.39 -7.42 -13.83
N GLU A 70 4.23 -7.87 -14.76
CA GLU A 70 5.63 -7.45 -14.83
C GLU A 70 5.70 -6.01 -15.37
N SER A 71 6.34 -5.13 -14.60
CA SER A 71 6.65 -3.76 -15.03
C SER A 71 8.13 -3.61 -15.33
N PRO A 72 8.54 -2.99 -16.45
CA PRO A 72 9.94 -2.68 -16.71
C PRO A 72 10.52 -1.63 -15.73
N CYS A 73 9.66 -0.96 -14.95
CA CYS A 73 10.05 -0.04 -13.89
C CYS A 73 10.13 -0.69 -12.50
N ALA A 74 9.87 -2.01 -12.39
CA ALA A 74 10.04 -2.74 -11.13
C ALA A 74 11.52 -2.96 -10.82
N PHE A 75 11.86 -3.01 -9.53
CA PHE A 75 13.19 -3.38 -9.09
C PHE A 75 13.52 -4.83 -9.50
N PRO A 76 14.72 -5.13 -10.03
CA PRO A 76 15.10 -6.48 -10.47
C PRO A 76 14.93 -7.55 -9.40
N GLU A 77 15.14 -7.21 -8.13
CA GLU A 77 15.00 -8.08 -6.97
C GLU A 77 13.55 -8.55 -6.76
N ILE A 78 12.55 -7.72 -7.09
CA ILE A 78 11.14 -8.12 -7.06
C ILE A 78 10.86 -9.16 -8.15
N ASN A 79 11.41 -8.97 -9.36
CA ASN A 79 11.28 -9.95 -10.44
C ASN A 79 11.95 -11.27 -10.06
N SER A 80 13.22 -11.22 -9.61
CA SER A 80 13.96 -12.42 -9.18
C SER A 80 13.22 -13.18 -8.07
N PHE A 81 12.82 -12.48 -7.00
CA PHE A 81 12.07 -13.07 -5.90
C PHE A 81 10.73 -13.68 -6.35
N THR A 82 10.02 -13.02 -7.28
CA THR A 82 8.76 -13.53 -7.84
C THR A 82 8.97 -14.84 -8.61
N TYR A 83 9.99 -14.89 -9.47
CA TYR A 83 10.31 -16.08 -10.28
C TYR A 83 10.87 -17.23 -9.43
N GLU A 84 11.75 -16.94 -8.49
CA GLU A 84 12.28 -17.91 -7.54
C GLU A 84 11.16 -18.51 -6.67
N THR A 85 10.24 -17.67 -6.16
CA THR A 85 9.11 -18.14 -5.34
C THR A 85 8.15 -19.01 -6.14
N ALA A 86 7.83 -18.61 -7.38
CA ALA A 86 6.98 -19.41 -8.27
C ALA A 86 7.61 -20.76 -8.62
N SER A 87 8.91 -20.78 -8.94
CA SER A 87 9.67 -22.00 -9.20
C SER A 87 9.74 -22.91 -7.97
N HIS A 88 10.06 -22.35 -6.79
CA HIS A 88 10.23 -23.09 -5.54
C HIS A 88 8.94 -23.78 -5.06
N TYR A 89 7.77 -23.21 -5.34
CA TYR A 89 6.47 -23.78 -4.97
C TYR A 89 5.69 -24.39 -6.15
N GLY A 90 6.31 -24.52 -7.33
CA GLY A 90 5.67 -25.09 -8.52
C GLY A 90 4.41 -24.35 -8.97
N LEU A 91 4.36 -23.03 -8.78
CA LEU A 91 3.17 -22.22 -9.09
C LEU A 91 2.98 -22.07 -10.61
N PRO A 92 1.75 -22.31 -11.14
CA PRO A 92 1.39 -21.93 -12.51
C PRO A 92 1.40 -20.40 -12.69
N LEU A 93 2.58 -19.84 -13.02
CA LEU A 93 2.80 -18.40 -13.15
C LEU A 93 2.48 -17.90 -14.57
N GLU A 94 1.51 -17.02 -14.67
CA GLU A 94 1.11 -16.32 -15.90
C GLU A 94 1.63 -14.86 -15.83
N ILE A 95 2.61 -14.52 -16.68
CA ILE A 95 3.27 -13.20 -16.70
C ILE A 95 2.58 -12.30 -17.73
N ILE A 96 2.04 -11.18 -17.27
CA ILE A 96 1.38 -10.16 -18.09
C ILE A 96 2.27 -8.92 -18.20
N ARG A 97 2.46 -8.42 -19.43
CA ARG A 97 3.31 -7.25 -19.75
C ARG A 97 2.54 -6.06 -20.35
N SER A 98 1.23 -6.17 -20.44
CA SER A 98 0.33 -5.08 -20.83
C SER A 98 -0.13 -4.29 -19.61
N ASP A 99 -0.92 -3.23 -19.80
CA ASP A 99 -1.55 -2.53 -18.68
C ASP A 99 -2.53 -3.44 -17.90
N PHE A 100 -2.83 -3.07 -16.66
CA PHE A 100 -3.69 -3.85 -15.76
C PHE A 100 -5.06 -4.17 -16.35
N LYS A 101 -5.67 -3.25 -17.11
CA LYS A 101 -7.02 -3.45 -17.63
C LYS A 101 -7.00 -4.40 -18.82
N SER A 102 -6.20 -4.12 -19.85
CA SER A 102 -6.12 -5.00 -21.02
C SER A 102 -5.58 -6.40 -20.66
N GLY A 103 -4.69 -6.49 -19.67
CA GLY A 103 -4.18 -7.76 -19.15
C GLY A 103 -5.25 -8.60 -18.46
N LEU A 104 -6.09 -7.97 -17.61
CA LEU A 104 -7.25 -8.64 -17.03
C LEU A 104 -8.29 -9.02 -18.09
N GLU A 105 -8.55 -8.16 -19.10
CA GLU A 105 -9.45 -8.47 -20.21
C GLU A 105 -8.99 -9.72 -20.98
N GLY A 106 -7.70 -9.83 -21.27
CA GLY A 106 -7.10 -11.02 -21.88
C GLY A 106 -7.25 -12.26 -21.00
N LEU A 107 -6.87 -12.17 -19.72
CA LEU A 107 -6.86 -13.30 -18.79
C LEU A 107 -8.26 -13.87 -18.53
N LEU A 108 -9.26 -13.01 -18.25
CA LEU A 108 -10.64 -13.46 -18.02
C LEU A 108 -11.29 -14.04 -19.29
N LYS A 109 -10.80 -13.68 -20.48
CA LYS A 109 -11.28 -14.19 -21.77
C LYS A 109 -10.63 -15.53 -22.14
N GLU A 110 -9.36 -15.73 -21.79
CA GLU A 110 -8.64 -16.97 -22.10
C GLU A 110 -9.11 -18.14 -21.23
N LYS A 111 -9.32 -17.89 -19.93
CA LYS A 111 -9.65 -18.94 -18.95
C LYS A 111 -10.74 -18.46 -17.99
N PRO A 112 -11.72 -19.32 -17.61
CA PRO A 112 -12.80 -18.92 -16.71
C PRO A 112 -12.23 -18.57 -15.34
N THR A 113 -12.10 -17.28 -15.04
CA THR A 113 -11.60 -16.80 -13.75
C THR A 113 -12.68 -15.94 -13.11
N LYS A 114 -13.24 -16.40 -11.97
CA LYS A 114 -14.36 -15.74 -11.28
C LYS A 114 -13.90 -14.94 -10.07
N ALA A 115 -12.79 -15.33 -9.44
CA ALA A 115 -12.24 -14.66 -8.28
C ALA A 115 -10.71 -14.49 -8.39
N ILE A 116 -10.21 -13.37 -7.88
CA ILE A 116 -8.77 -13.09 -7.79
C ILE A 116 -8.45 -12.67 -6.36
N PHE A 117 -7.58 -13.43 -5.72
CA PHE A 117 -6.97 -13.11 -4.43
C PHE A 117 -5.98 -11.95 -4.59
N LEU A 118 -6.12 -10.92 -3.76
CA LEU A 118 -5.30 -9.71 -3.75
C LEU A 118 -4.72 -9.48 -2.35
N GLY A 119 -3.43 -9.15 -2.28
CA GLY A 119 -2.75 -8.76 -1.03
C GLY A 119 -3.08 -7.33 -0.56
N THR A 120 -4.31 -6.87 -0.76
CA THR A 120 -4.78 -5.52 -0.40
C THR A 120 -5.02 -5.42 1.10
N ARG A 121 -4.59 -4.33 1.73
CA ARG A 121 -4.89 -3.99 3.13
C ARG A 121 -5.62 -2.64 3.21
N ILE A 122 -6.37 -2.39 4.28
CA ILE A 122 -7.26 -1.23 4.41
C ILE A 122 -6.54 0.13 4.31
N GLY A 123 -5.24 0.18 4.66
CA GLY A 123 -4.39 1.35 4.49
C GLY A 123 -3.79 1.55 3.08
N ASP A 124 -4.16 0.72 2.10
CA ASP A 124 -3.68 0.87 0.72
C ASP A 124 -4.52 1.89 -0.07
N PRO A 125 -3.92 2.71 -0.96
CA PRO A 125 -4.64 3.75 -1.71
C PRO A 125 -5.86 3.26 -2.52
N ASN A 126 -5.89 1.98 -2.89
CA ASN A 126 -6.97 1.39 -3.68
C ASN A 126 -8.02 0.66 -2.81
N ALA A 127 -7.85 0.59 -1.49
CA ALA A 127 -8.70 -0.20 -0.59
C ALA A 127 -9.98 0.53 -0.14
N VAL A 128 -10.10 1.84 -0.40
CA VAL A 128 -11.26 2.65 0.01
C VAL A 128 -12.56 2.04 -0.54
N GLY A 129 -13.49 1.73 0.36
CA GLY A 129 -14.78 1.12 0.02
C GLY A 129 -14.70 -0.34 -0.46
N GLN A 130 -13.57 -1.04 -0.24
CA GLN A 130 -13.49 -2.49 -0.44
C GLN A 130 -13.83 -3.25 0.84
N GLU A 131 -14.46 -4.40 0.66
CA GLU A 131 -14.67 -5.43 1.68
C GLU A 131 -13.76 -6.65 1.42
N GLN A 132 -13.84 -7.66 2.27
CA GLN A 132 -13.13 -8.94 2.09
C GLN A 132 -13.49 -9.63 0.76
N PHE A 133 -14.72 -9.43 0.27
CA PHE A 133 -15.17 -9.79 -1.07
C PHE A 133 -15.72 -8.53 -1.74
N SER A 134 -15.32 -8.21 -2.96
CA SER A 134 -15.88 -7.06 -3.67
C SER A 134 -15.84 -7.24 -5.18
N PRO A 135 -16.91 -6.91 -5.93
CA PRO A 135 -16.87 -6.94 -7.38
C PRO A 135 -15.85 -5.93 -7.92
N SER A 136 -15.23 -6.27 -9.05
CA SER A 136 -14.45 -5.36 -9.88
C SER A 136 -15.21 -4.05 -10.14
N SER A 137 -14.48 -2.93 -10.15
CA SER A 137 -15.09 -1.60 -10.26
C SER A 137 -15.70 -1.35 -11.65
N ASN A 138 -16.69 -0.47 -11.75
CA ASN A 138 -17.33 -0.14 -13.03
C ASN A 138 -16.30 0.22 -14.11
N GLY A 139 -16.46 -0.36 -15.30
CA GLY A 139 -15.52 -0.18 -16.41
C GLY A 139 -14.26 -1.07 -16.37
N TRP A 140 -14.11 -1.93 -15.37
CA TRP A 140 -13.15 -3.05 -15.37
C TRP A 140 -13.81 -4.37 -15.77
N PRO A 141 -13.03 -5.39 -16.16
CA PRO A 141 -13.55 -6.72 -16.45
C PRO A 141 -14.23 -7.35 -15.22
N PRO A 142 -15.32 -8.12 -15.37
CA PRO A 142 -16.10 -8.63 -14.25
C PRO A 142 -15.39 -9.79 -13.53
N PHE A 143 -14.92 -9.55 -12.30
CA PHE A 143 -14.43 -10.60 -11.39
C PHE A 143 -14.66 -10.21 -9.92
N MET A 144 -14.58 -11.17 -9.01
CA MET A 144 -14.60 -10.95 -7.57
C MET A 144 -13.18 -10.70 -7.03
N ARG A 145 -12.92 -9.54 -6.45
CA ARG A 145 -11.73 -9.31 -5.59
C ARG A 145 -11.94 -10.08 -4.29
N VAL A 146 -10.92 -10.80 -3.86
CA VAL A 146 -10.89 -11.46 -2.55
C VAL A 146 -9.68 -10.93 -1.79
N ASN A 147 -9.91 -10.32 -0.63
CA ASN A 147 -8.90 -9.64 0.19
C ASN A 147 -8.81 -10.28 1.60
N PRO A 148 -8.23 -11.50 1.78
CA PRO A 148 -8.27 -12.19 3.08
C PRO A 148 -7.46 -11.54 4.19
N ILE A 149 -6.57 -10.60 3.85
CA ILE A 149 -5.72 -9.86 4.78
C ILE A 149 -6.12 -8.39 4.89
N LEU A 150 -7.34 -8.01 4.49
CA LEU A 150 -7.76 -6.61 4.39
C LEU A 150 -7.61 -5.84 5.72
N ASP A 151 -7.88 -6.49 6.84
CA ASP A 151 -7.80 -5.94 8.20
C ASP A 151 -6.41 -6.12 8.86
N TRP A 152 -5.42 -6.64 8.13
CA TRP A 152 -4.07 -6.84 8.68
C TRP A 152 -3.31 -5.51 8.76
N SER A 153 -2.67 -5.27 9.90
CA SER A 153 -1.73 -4.18 10.06
C SER A 153 -0.38 -4.49 9.40
N TYR A 154 0.46 -3.46 9.28
CA TYR A 154 1.86 -3.61 8.88
C TYR A 154 2.62 -4.61 9.77
N ARG A 155 2.32 -4.56 11.08
CA ARG A 155 2.92 -5.42 12.10
C ARG A 155 2.49 -6.87 11.94
N ASP A 156 1.23 -7.13 11.60
CA ASP A 156 0.72 -8.50 11.44
C ASP A 156 1.41 -9.20 10.26
N VAL A 157 1.56 -8.50 9.14
CA VAL A 157 2.27 -8.98 7.94
C VAL A 157 3.71 -9.36 8.26
N TRP A 158 4.47 -8.49 8.93
CA TRP A 158 5.85 -8.80 9.32
C TRP A 158 5.96 -9.84 10.43
N SER A 159 5.04 -9.84 11.40
CA SER A 159 5.01 -10.84 12.47
C SER A 159 4.80 -12.23 11.90
N PHE A 160 3.91 -12.39 10.92
CA PHE A 160 3.75 -13.64 10.18
C PHE A 160 5.02 -14.03 9.42
N ILE A 161 5.60 -13.12 8.63
CA ILE A 161 6.80 -13.41 7.82
C ILE A 161 7.95 -13.89 8.70
N LEU A 162 8.24 -13.17 9.79
CA LEU A 162 9.35 -13.48 10.69
C LEU A 162 9.08 -14.74 11.54
N THR A 163 7.88 -14.90 12.09
CA THR A 163 7.52 -16.06 12.93
C THR A 163 7.50 -17.35 12.11
N CYS A 164 6.90 -17.31 10.91
CA CYS A 164 6.83 -18.45 10.00
C CYS A 164 8.11 -18.64 9.17
N LYS A 165 9.13 -17.80 9.35
CA LYS A 165 10.41 -17.81 8.61
C LYS A 165 10.23 -17.84 7.09
N VAL A 166 9.24 -17.09 6.60
CA VAL A 166 8.91 -16.98 5.18
C VAL A 166 9.99 -16.15 4.48
N LYS A 167 10.48 -16.64 3.33
CA LYS A 167 11.37 -15.85 2.49
C LYS A 167 10.61 -14.63 1.94
N TYR A 168 11.26 -13.48 1.94
CA TYR A 168 10.73 -12.23 1.38
C TYR A 168 11.79 -11.56 0.48
N CYS A 169 11.38 -10.61 -0.35
CA CYS A 169 12.30 -9.90 -1.24
C CYS A 169 13.34 -9.07 -0.45
N SER A 170 14.62 -9.24 -0.76
CA SER A 170 15.76 -8.63 -0.05
C SER A 170 15.81 -7.09 -0.08
N LEU A 171 15.02 -6.43 -0.94
CA LEU A 171 14.84 -4.97 -0.88
C LEU A 171 14.30 -4.51 0.46
N TYR A 172 13.52 -5.35 1.15
CA TYR A 172 13.01 -5.01 2.47
C TYR A 172 14.09 -4.97 3.55
N ASP A 173 15.28 -5.54 3.33
CA ASP A 173 16.41 -5.42 4.25
C ASP A 173 17.15 -4.07 4.09
N GLN A 174 17.02 -3.41 2.94
CA GLN A 174 17.68 -2.14 2.58
C GLN A 174 16.87 -0.89 3.03
N GLY A 175 16.05 -1.03 4.08
CA GLY A 175 14.78 -0.31 4.24
C GLY A 175 14.82 1.22 4.46
N ILE A 176 14.68 1.66 5.71
CA ILE A 176 14.19 3.01 6.07
C ILE A 176 15.29 3.81 6.77
N ALA A 177 15.45 5.08 6.37
CA ALA A 177 16.44 5.99 6.91
C ALA A 177 16.28 6.16 8.43
N ASP A 178 17.35 5.86 9.16
CA ASP A 178 17.41 5.99 10.60
C ASP A 178 17.67 7.45 11.01
N SER A 179 16.61 8.16 11.39
CA SER A 179 16.71 9.55 11.87
C SER A 179 17.49 9.71 13.17
N SER A 180 17.91 8.62 13.82
CA SER A 180 18.75 8.64 15.02
C SER A 180 20.26 8.60 14.75
N SER A 181 20.70 8.36 13.50
CA SER A 181 22.13 8.42 13.12
C SER A 181 22.46 9.66 12.26
N MET A 182 23.66 10.21 12.46
CA MET A 182 24.22 11.30 11.62
C MET A 182 24.72 10.80 10.25
N GLU A 183 24.66 9.50 10.01
CA GLU A 183 24.95 8.84 8.73
C GLU A 183 23.64 8.27 8.15
N GLU A 184 23.53 8.18 6.82
CA GLU A 184 22.38 7.60 6.11
C GLU A 184 22.33 6.06 6.24
N ASN A 185 22.15 5.56 7.47
CA ASN A 185 21.96 4.14 7.73
C ASN A 185 20.49 3.76 7.54
N PHE A 186 20.23 2.81 6.64
CA PHE A 186 18.89 2.28 6.39
C PHE A 186 18.68 1.01 7.22
N LYS A 187 17.60 0.96 8.02
CA LYS A 187 17.19 -0.23 8.78
C LYS A 187 16.22 -1.10 7.98
N PRO A 188 16.25 -2.44 8.11
CA PRO A 188 15.25 -3.31 7.50
C PRO A 188 13.80 -2.86 7.77
N ALA A 189 12.94 -2.98 6.77
CA ALA A 189 11.57 -2.47 6.80
C ALA A 189 10.75 -3.00 7.98
N TYR A 190 10.94 -4.26 8.38
CA TYR A 190 10.28 -4.85 9.55
C TYR A 190 10.63 -4.17 10.89
N MET A 191 11.65 -3.30 10.94
CA MET A 191 11.98 -2.47 12.11
C MET A 191 11.20 -1.16 12.17
N LEU A 192 10.31 -0.87 11.20
CA LEU A 192 9.46 0.31 11.23
C LEU A 192 8.48 0.26 12.41
N LEU A 193 8.65 1.19 13.35
CA LEU A 193 7.82 1.29 14.56
C LEU A 193 6.38 1.69 14.25
N ASP A 194 6.19 2.70 13.39
CA ASP A 194 4.86 3.15 12.95
C ASP A 194 4.56 2.69 11.52
N GLY A 195 3.76 1.63 11.42
CA GLY A 195 3.34 1.06 10.15
C GLY A 195 2.58 2.02 9.23
N ARG A 196 2.02 3.14 9.74
CA ARG A 196 1.39 4.18 8.92
C ARG A 196 2.39 4.85 7.98
N LEU A 197 3.67 4.89 8.38
CA LEU A 197 4.76 5.49 7.61
C LEU A 197 5.32 4.59 6.49
N GLU A 198 4.78 3.38 6.29
CA GLU A 198 5.20 2.43 5.24
C GLU A 198 5.31 3.07 3.84
N ARG A 199 4.46 4.05 3.56
CA ARG A 199 4.34 4.70 2.25
C ARG A 199 4.98 6.09 2.20
N ALA A 200 5.60 6.58 3.28
CA ALA A 200 6.16 7.93 3.37
C ALA A 200 7.20 8.24 2.27
N GLY A 201 8.06 7.26 1.93
CA GLY A 201 9.05 7.39 0.85
C GLY A 201 8.50 7.35 -0.58
N ARG A 202 7.18 7.23 -0.79
CA ARG A 202 6.55 7.03 -2.12
C ARG A 202 5.99 8.33 -2.73
N ALA A 203 6.47 9.49 -2.30
CA ALA A 203 5.98 10.79 -2.76
C ALA A 203 6.01 10.92 -4.29
N LYS A 204 4.95 11.48 -4.87
CA LYS A 204 4.89 11.73 -6.32
C LYS A 204 5.93 12.78 -6.71
N LYS A 205 6.80 12.42 -7.66
CA LYS A 205 7.68 13.38 -8.34
C LYS A 205 6.80 14.28 -9.20
N ASN A 206 6.39 15.44 -8.66
CA ASN A 206 5.62 16.43 -9.42
C ASN A 206 6.41 16.80 -10.67
N SER A 207 5.79 16.65 -11.84
CA SER A 207 6.39 17.00 -13.12
C SER A 207 6.54 18.51 -13.20
N VAL A 208 7.75 19.01 -12.98
CA VAL A 208 8.10 20.41 -13.26
C VAL A 208 7.90 20.64 -14.75
N LYS A 209 6.79 21.28 -15.12
CA LYS A 209 6.59 21.78 -16.48
C LYS A 209 7.52 22.96 -16.68
N SER A 210 8.56 22.74 -17.48
CA SER A 210 9.46 23.80 -17.94
C SER A 210 8.76 24.56 -19.07
N GLU A 211 8.14 25.70 -18.77
CA GLU A 211 7.62 26.62 -19.79
C GLU A 211 8.67 27.71 -20.12
N ASN A 212 9.44 27.46 -21.17
CA ASN A 212 10.20 28.49 -21.87
C ASN A 212 9.28 29.17 -22.89
N ASN A 213 9.16 30.51 -22.87
CA ASN A 213 8.78 31.31 -24.05
C ASN A 213 9.12 32.81 -23.89
N SER A 214 9.26 33.53 -25.02
CA SER A 214 9.87 34.88 -25.13
C SER A 214 9.50 35.58 -26.48
N VAL A 215 9.73 36.88 -26.77
CA VAL A 215 10.59 37.86 -26.09
C VAL A 215 9.89 39.16 -25.60
N PRO A 216 9.65 40.25 -26.37
CA PRO A 216 10.03 41.57 -25.81
C PRO A 216 8.99 42.72 -25.82
N SER A 217 9.24 43.70 -24.93
CA SER A 217 9.08 45.17 -25.07
C SER A 217 7.71 45.76 -25.50
N ASN A 218 7.09 46.70 -24.78
CA ASN A 218 7.61 48.04 -24.40
C ASN A 218 6.84 48.61 -23.18
N GLY A 219 7.44 49.55 -22.44
CA GLY A 219 6.93 49.97 -21.13
C GLY A 219 6.24 51.34 -21.05
N LEU A 220 5.72 51.65 -19.87
CA LEU A 220 5.63 53.00 -19.29
C LEU A 220 5.50 52.89 -17.76
N ASN A 221 6.13 53.80 -17.00
CA ASN A 221 6.01 53.85 -15.53
C ASN A 221 4.75 54.62 -15.11
N ILE A 222 3.86 54.01 -14.31
CA ILE A 222 2.96 54.71 -13.38
C ILE A 222 2.95 53.93 -12.05
N VAL A 223 2.86 54.69 -10.95
CA VAL A 223 3.06 54.25 -9.56
C VAL A 223 1.81 53.61 -8.95
N ASP A 224 2.02 52.89 -7.84
CA ASP A 224 1.07 52.53 -6.77
C ASP A 224 -0.06 51.53 -7.06
N ALA A 225 0.20 50.27 -6.65
CA ALA A 225 -0.71 49.55 -5.74
C ALA A 225 0.06 48.43 -4.99
N HIS A 226 0.29 48.61 -3.68
CA HIS A 226 0.71 47.50 -2.81
C HIS A 226 -0.44 46.50 -2.66
N GLN A 227 -0.38 45.38 -3.38
CA GLN A 227 -1.09 44.15 -2.99
C GLN A 227 -0.09 43.15 -2.41
N SER A 228 0.38 43.45 -1.20
CA SER A 228 0.96 42.43 -0.32
C SER A 228 -0.18 41.56 0.21
N GLY A 229 -0.65 40.63 -0.63
CA GLY A 229 -1.51 39.55 -0.18
C GLY A 229 -0.72 38.66 0.78
N SER A 230 -0.98 38.81 2.07
CA SER A 230 -0.40 37.95 3.10
C SER A 230 -1.08 36.59 3.02
N TYR A 231 -0.44 35.64 2.34
CA TYR A 231 -0.93 34.26 2.25
C TYR A 231 -1.15 33.67 3.64
N ARG A 232 -2.27 32.99 3.84
CA ARG A 232 -2.68 32.45 5.13
C ARG A 232 -2.52 30.93 5.16
N ALA A 233 -1.99 30.42 6.26
CA ALA A 233 -1.85 28.99 6.52
C ALA A 233 -2.52 28.60 7.84
N SER A 234 -3.38 27.59 7.80
CA SER A 234 -3.73 26.81 8.98
C SER A 234 -2.69 25.71 9.21
N ILE A 235 -2.54 25.25 10.46
CA ILE A 235 -1.74 24.09 10.81
C ILE A 235 -2.60 23.11 11.61
N ILE A 236 -2.72 21.87 11.14
CA ILE A 236 -3.43 20.80 11.86
C ILE A 236 -2.40 19.80 12.38
N ILE A 237 -2.32 19.69 13.70
CA ILE A 237 -1.52 18.69 14.42
C ILE A 237 -2.43 17.51 14.74
N VAL A 238 -2.09 16.33 14.23
CA VAL A 238 -2.90 15.11 14.41
C VAL A 238 -2.21 14.20 15.42
N GLY A 239 -2.85 13.94 16.56
CA GLY A 239 -2.32 13.04 17.59
C GLY A 239 -3.01 13.19 18.93
N ASP A 240 -3.50 12.08 19.48
CA ASP A 240 -4.21 12.05 20.76
C ASP A 240 -3.25 12.37 21.93
N GLU A 241 -1.96 12.06 21.78
CA GLU A 241 -0.89 12.36 22.74
C GLU A 241 -0.73 13.87 23.02
N TYR A 242 -1.04 14.73 22.04
CA TYR A 242 -1.04 16.18 22.22
C TYR A 242 -2.31 16.65 22.96
N LEU A 243 -3.46 16.03 22.70
CA LEU A 243 -4.73 16.32 23.39
C LEU A 243 -4.71 15.89 24.86
N PHE A 244 -4.08 14.75 25.15
CA PHE A 244 -3.88 14.28 26.52
C PHE A 244 -2.71 14.94 27.25
N GLY A 245 -2.02 15.91 26.62
CA GLY A 245 -0.92 16.66 27.22
C GLY A 245 0.32 15.82 27.56
N THR A 246 0.46 14.64 26.96
CA THR A 246 1.60 13.74 27.19
C THR A 246 2.80 14.06 26.30
N PHE A 247 2.65 15.00 25.35
CA PHE A 247 3.71 15.47 24.46
C PHE A 247 3.66 17.00 24.27
N GLU A 248 4.81 17.68 24.32
CA GLU A 248 4.91 19.12 24.03
C GLU A 248 5.09 19.36 22.52
N ASP A 249 4.30 20.27 21.94
CA ASP A 249 4.47 20.66 20.53
C ASP A 249 5.73 21.53 20.31
N LYS A 250 6.79 20.88 19.85
CA LYS A 250 8.03 21.53 19.38
C LYS A 250 8.07 21.69 17.86
N LEU A 251 7.15 21.03 17.14
CA LEU A 251 7.18 20.95 15.68
C LEU A 251 6.33 22.04 15.03
N GLY A 252 5.12 22.30 15.53
CA GLY A 252 4.25 23.39 15.11
C GLY A 252 4.94 24.73 15.30
N THR A 253 5.54 24.99 16.46
CA THR A 253 6.36 26.20 16.70
C THR A 253 7.47 26.40 15.64
N ALA A 254 8.16 25.32 15.24
CA ALA A 254 9.19 25.39 14.21
C ALA A 254 8.62 25.59 12.79
N LEU A 255 7.45 25.02 12.51
CA LEU A 255 6.72 25.19 11.26
C LEU A 255 6.16 26.62 11.11
N CYS A 256 5.56 27.18 12.16
CA CYS A 256 5.10 28.57 12.20
C CYS A 256 6.21 29.54 11.86
N LYS A 257 7.40 29.35 12.44
CA LYS A 257 8.56 30.19 12.14
C LYS A 257 8.95 30.09 10.67
N LYS A 258 9.05 28.88 10.11
CA LYS A 258 9.38 28.68 8.68
C LYS A 258 8.35 29.30 7.74
N LEU A 259 7.05 29.19 8.05
CA LEU A 259 5.98 29.81 7.27
C LEU A 259 6.07 31.34 7.30
N HIS A 260 6.30 31.92 8.49
CA HIS A 260 6.52 33.36 8.64
C HIS A 260 7.78 33.84 7.91
N ASP A 261 8.88 33.07 7.95
CA ASP A 261 10.14 33.38 7.25
C ASP A 261 9.97 33.40 5.72
N ILE A 262 8.98 32.69 5.16
CA ILE A 262 8.60 32.74 3.73
C ILE A 262 7.42 33.68 3.42
N GLY A 263 7.01 34.52 4.37
CA GLY A 263 5.96 35.54 4.17
C GLY A 263 4.52 35.05 4.30
N TRP A 264 4.29 33.86 4.88
CA TRP A 264 2.95 33.33 5.16
C TRP A 264 2.56 33.62 6.61
N GLN A 265 1.33 34.12 6.80
CA GLN A 265 0.75 34.32 8.12
C GLN A 265 0.05 33.04 8.57
N VAL A 266 0.51 32.44 9.68
CA VAL A 266 -0.25 31.37 10.33
C VAL A 266 -1.48 31.99 11.00
N SER A 267 -2.66 31.59 10.55
CA SER A 267 -3.97 32.09 10.98
C SER A 267 -4.53 31.29 12.14
N HIS A 268 -4.30 29.98 12.16
CA HIS A 268 -4.89 29.03 13.09
C HIS A 268 -3.97 27.82 13.28
N ILE A 269 -4.04 27.23 14.48
CA ILE A 269 -3.35 25.98 14.82
C ILE A 269 -4.35 25.13 15.62
N ALA A 270 -4.70 23.96 15.09
CA ALA A 270 -5.53 22.97 15.78
C ALA A 270 -4.70 21.76 16.17
N VAL A 271 -5.04 21.18 17.32
CA VAL A 271 -4.73 19.79 17.63
C VAL A 271 -6.03 19.01 17.50
N VAL A 272 -6.02 17.92 16.72
CA VAL A 272 -7.20 17.07 16.48
C VAL A 272 -6.90 15.61 16.83
N GLN A 273 -7.97 14.87 17.13
CA GLN A 273 -7.89 13.43 17.39
C GLN A 273 -7.37 12.71 16.14
N ASN A 274 -6.70 11.58 16.36
CA ASN A 274 -6.13 10.73 15.30
C ASN A 274 -7.23 9.87 14.60
N GLU A 275 -8.35 10.51 14.26
CA GLU A 275 -9.48 9.94 13.55
C GLU A 275 -9.69 10.68 12.22
N ILE A 276 -10.04 9.94 11.16
CA ILE A 276 -10.17 10.49 9.80
C ILE A 276 -11.22 11.61 9.76
N ASP A 277 -12.36 11.41 10.42
CA ASP A 277 -13.44 12.38 10.44
C ASP A 277 -13.05 13.66 11.20
N SER A 278 -12.32 13.53 12.32
CA SER A 278 -11.79 14.68 13.08
C SER A 278 -10.80 15.53 12.27
N VAL A 279 -9.94 14.90 11.46
CA VAL A 279 -9.03 15.62 10.56
C VAL A 279 -9.78 16.23 9.38
N ALA A 280 -10.71 15.49 8.76
CA ALA A 280 -11.48 15.95 7.62
C ALA A 280 -12.36 17.16 7.97
N ASP A 281 -13.02 17.13 9.13
CA ASP A 281 -13.81 18.24 9.66
C ASP A 281 -13.00 19.52 9.83
N GLU A 282 -11.78 19.42 10.38
CA GLU A 282 -10.95 20.60 10.62
C GLU A 282 -10.36 21.14 9.30
N VAL A 283 -9.99 20.28 8.34
CA VAL A 283 -9.62 20.70 6.99
C VAL A 283 -10.79 21.41 6.28
N GLU A 284 -12.01 20.86 6.38
CA GLU A 284 -13.21 21.41 5.74
C GLU A 284 -13.58 22.80 6.29
N ARG A 285 -13.35 23.05 7.58
CA ARG A 285 -13.55 24.36 8.22
C ARG A 285 -12.64 25.44 7.63
N TRP A 286 -11.34 25.16 7.48
CA TRP A 286 -10.35 26.19 7.17
C TRP A 286 -10.01 26.36 5.68
N LYS A 287 -10.27 25.35 4.82
CA LYS A 287 -9.98 25.42 3.37
C LYS A 287 -10.63 26.57 2.59
N SER A 288 -11.61 27.24 3.19
CA SER A 288 -12.35 28.37 2.60
C SER A 288 -11.83 29.74 3.05
N THR A 289 -11.03 29.77 4.11
CA THR A 289 -10.57 30.99 4.80
C THR A 289 -9.06 31.20 4.68
N ASP A 290 -8.30 30.12 4.52
CA ASP A 290 -6.85 30.14 4.38
C ASP A 290 -6.41 29.53 3.03
N ASP A 291 -5.30 30.04 2.48
CA ASP A 291 -4.76 29.60 1.18
C ASP A 291 -4.14 28.19 1.24
N MET A 292 -3.80 27.73 2.45
CA MET A 292 -3.24 26.41 2.73
C MET A 292 -3.71 25.91 4.10
N VAL A 293 -3.94 24.60 4.20
CA VAL A 293 -4.26 23.83 5.42
C VAL A 293 -3.41 22.56 5.41
#